data_AF-A0A4P6EZ42-F1
#
_entry.id   AF-A0A4P6EZ42-F1
#
_cell.length_a   1.000
_cell.length_b   1.000
_cell.length_c   1.000
_cell.angle_alpha   90.00
_cell.angle_beta   90.00
_cell.angle_gamma   90.00
#
_symmetry.space_group_name_H-M   'P 1'
#
loop_
_entity.id
_entity.type
_entity.pdbx_description
1 polymer ?
#
loop_
_entity_poly.entity_id
_entity_poly.type
_entity_poly.pdbx_seq_one_letter_code
_entity_poly.pdbx_strand_id
1 'polypeptide(L)' 'MIVSVRRWLARILFLIAFAILFLVATGGYRLLIDAISPVHPYQEPRGHAAKVFRSDPEIPGDNNPLDRLRWFFWYGE' A
#
# COMPACT_ATOMS: atom_id res chain seq x y z
N MET A 1 -47.29 10.29 -11.24
CA MET A 1 -46.10 9.45 -11.02
C MET A 1 -46.34 8.64 -9.74
N ILE A 2 -46.82 7.40 -9.83
CA ILE A 2 -47.05 6.57 -8.64
C ILE A 2 -45.69 6.06 -8.17
N VAL A 3 -45.20 6.69 -7.12
CA VAL A 3 -43.91 6.37 -6.53
C VAL A 3 -44.07 4.99 -5.89
N SER A 4 -43.41 3.99 -6.47
CA SER A 4 -43.41 2.64 -5.89
C SER A 4 -42.61 2.68 -4.60
N VAL A 5 -43.32 2.84 -3.48
CA VAL A 5 -42.77 2.93 -2.11
C VAL A 5 -41.74 1.82 -1.86
N ARG A 6 -42.00 0.60 -2.36
CA ARG A 6 -41.08 -0.53 -2.27
C ARG A 6 -39.74 -0.32 -2.98
N ARG A 7 -39.72 0.35 -4.14
CA ARG A 7 -38.46 0.69 -4.84
C ARG A 7 -37.69 1.78 -4.13
N TRP A 8 -38.38 2.77 -3.56
CA TRP A 8 -37.74 3.82 -2.79
C TRP A 8 -37.15 3.31 -1.48
N LEU A 9 -37.86 2.43 -0.79
CA LEU A 9 -37.35 1.78 0.41
C LEU A 9 -36.07 0.97 0.13
N ALA A 10 -36.04 0.21 -0.96
CA ALA A 10 -34.85 -0.54 -1.36
C ALA A 10 -33.65 0.38 -1.67
N ARG A 11 -33.89 1.53 -2.30
CA ARG A 11 -32.84 2.53 -2.57
C ARG A 11 -32.31 3.18 -1.30
N ILE A 12 -33.19 3.51 -0.35
CA ILE A 12 -32.80 4.07 0.94
C ILE A 12 -31.98 3.04 1.73
N LEU A 13 -32.42 1.79 1.78
CA LEU A 13 -31.69 0.71 2.44
C LEU A 13 -30.30 0.53 1.83
N PHE A 14 -30.20 0.55 0.50
CA PHE A 14 -28.92 0.50 -0.21
C PHE A 14 -28.02 1.68 0.16
N LEU A 15 -28.55 2.92 0.18
CA LEU A 15 -27.79 4.10 0.56
C LEU A 15 -27.28 4.02 2.01
N ILE A 16 -28.10 3.51 2.93
CA ILE A 16 -27.71 3.30 4.33
C ILE A 16 -26.58 2.26 4.41
N ALA A 17 -26.74 1.11 3.74
CA ALA A 17 -25.72 0.06 3.72
C ALA A 17 -24.40 0.56 3.11
N PHE A 18 -24.48 1.32 2.02
CA PHE A 18 -23.33 1.96 1.38
C PHE A 18 -22.65 2.97 2.32
N ALA A 19 -23.41 3.82 3.01
CA ALA A 19 -22.87 4.80 3.94
C ALA A 19 -22.15 4.12 5.12
N ILE A 20 -22.73 3.04 5.68
CA ILE A 20 -22.08 2.24 6.73
C ILE A 20 -20.75 1.67 6.20
N LEU A 21 -20.78 1.04 5.02
CA LEU A 21 -19.58 0.43 4.44
C LEU A 21 -18.50 1.48 4.15
N PHE A 22 -18.90 2.65 3.67
CA PHE A 22 -17.99 3.77 3.41
C PHE A 22 -17.34 4.28 4.70
N LEU A 23 -18.11 4.43 5.79
CA LEU A 23 -17.57 4.82 7.10
C LEU A 23 -16.61 3.75 7.66
N VAL A 24 -16.94 2.47 7.50
CA VAL A 24 -16.05 1.36 7.91
C VAL A 24 -14.76 1.36 7.11
N ALA A 25 -14.83 1.54 5.79
CA ALA A 25 -13.64 1.60 4.94
C ALA A 25 -12.76 2.79 5.33
N THR A 26 -13.35 3.99 5.39
CA THR A 26 -12.60 5.22 5.70
C THR A 26 -12.07 5.26 7.13
N GLY A 27 -12.84 4.77 8.11
CA GLY A 27 -12.39 4.64 9.51
C GLY A 27 -11.39 3.51 9.72
N GLY A 28 -11.52 2.40 8.99
CA GLY A 28 -10.61 1.26 9.05
C GLY A 28 -9.19 1.63 8.66
N TYR A 29 -9.00 2.52 7.68
CA TYR A 29 -7.67 3.04 7.33
C TYR A 29 -7.00 3.79 8.49
N ARG A 30 -7.75 4.54 9.31
CA ARG A 30 -7.18 5.21 10.49
C ARG A 30 -6.68 4.21 11.51
N LEU A 31 -7.46 3.17 11.80
CA LEU A 31 -7.05 2.09 12.71
C LEU A 31 -5.81 1.35 12.17
N LEU A 32 -5.74 1.14 10.86
CA LEU A 32 -4.59 0.50 10.21
C LEU A 32 -3.33 1.36 10.33
N ILE A 33 -3.48 2.68 10.12
CA ILE A 33 -2.39 3.64 10.28
C ILE A 33 -1.94 3.68 11.74
N ASP A 34 -2.84 3.77 12.71
CA ASP A 34 -2.46 3.76 14.12
C ASP A 34 -1.77 2.46 14.55
N ALA A 35 -2.17 1.32 13.97
CA ALA A 35 -1.55 0.02 14.26
C ALA A 35 -0.15 -0.15 13.64
N ILE A 36 0.10 0.43 12.46
CA ILE A 36 1.34 0.20 11.68
C ILE A 36 2.31 1.40 11.80
N SER A 37 1.81 2.59 12.12
CA SER A 37 2.60 3.81 12.12
C SER A 37 3.69 3.73 13.18
N PRO A 38 4.97 3.89 12.79
CA PRO A 38 6.05 3.93 13.76
C PRO A 38 5.83 5.12 14.69
N VAL A 39 5.92 4.88 16.01
CA VAL A 39 5.68 5.88 17.08
C VAL A 39 6.57 7.12 16.91
N HIS A 40 7.70 7.00 16.20
CA HIS A 40 8.59 8.10 15.87
C HIS A 40 9.01 8.09 14.38
N PRO A 41 8.19 8.64 13.47
CA PRO A 41 8.47 8.60 12.03
C PRO A 41 9.67 9.47 11.61
N TYR A 42 10.11 10.38 12.48
CA TYR A 42 11.27 11.27 12.27
C TYR A 42 12.39 11.06 13.29
N GLN A 43 12.40 9.93 14.01
CA GLN A 43 13.53 9.64 14.88
C GLN A 43 14.77 9.38 14.03
N GLU A 44 15.88 10.01 14.39
CA GLU A 44 17.17 9.66 13.80
C GLU A 44 17.40 8.15 14.00
N PRO A 45 17.63 7.39 12.91
CA PRO A 45 17.78 5.96 13.00
C PRO A 45 18.94 5.64 13.95
N ARG A 46 18.63 4.98 15.07
CA ARG A 46 19.63 4.52 16.03
C ARG A 46 20.32 3.29 15.48
N GLY A 47 21.29 3.53 14.61
CA GLY A 47 22.15 2.53 14.01
C GLY A 47 23.21 3.24 13.18
N HIS A 48 24.43 2.70 13.17
CA HIS A 48 25.42 3.17 12.20
C HIS A 48 24.90 2.84 10.82
N ALA A 49 24.54 3.88 10.04
CA ALA A 49 24.31 3.73 8.62
C ALA A 49 25.65 3.33 7.99
N ALA A 50 25.90 2.02 7.94
CA ALA A 50 26.98 1.48 7.13
C ALA A 50 26.63 1.85 5.70
N LYS A 51 27.36 2.82 5.16
CA LYS A 51 27.26 3.24 3.76
C LYS A 51 27.80 2.08 2.93
N VAL A 52 26.97 1.07 2.66
CA VAL A 52 27.36 -0.11 1.87
C VAL A 52 27.33 0.27 0.39
N PHE A 53 28.21 1.19 -0.01
CA PHE A 53 28.71 1.14 -1.39
C PHE A 53 29.67 -0.04 -1.44
N ARG A 54 29.12 -1.24 -1.60
CA ARG A 54 29.91 -2.34 -2.17
C ARG A 54 30.20 -1.88 -3.59
N SER A 55 31.46 -1.55 -3.87
CA SER A 55 31.99 -1.80 -5.21
C SER A 55 31.75 -3.30 -5.44
N ASP A 56 30.74 -3.64 -6.24
CA ASP A 56 30.37 -5.04 -6.47
C ASP A 56 31.62 -5.83 -6.84
N PRO A 57 31.87 -7.00 -6.22
CA PRO A 57 32.78 -7.95 -6.82
C PRO A 57 32.15 -8.33 -8.16
N GLU A 58 32.92 -8.21 -9.26
CA GLU A 58 32.50 -8.54 -10.63
C GLU A 58 31.41 -9.61 -10.66
N ILE A 59 30.17 -9.19 -10.92
CA ILE A 59 29.05 -10.11 -11.06
C ILE A 59 29.36 -10.94 -12.30
N PRO A 60 29.52 -12.29 -12.19
CA PRO A 60 29.81 -13.11 -13.35
C PRO A 60 28.58 -13.10 -14.26
N GLY A 61 28.58 -12.26 -15.29
CA GLY A 61 27.44 -12.07 -16.18
C GLY A 61 27.17 -10.63 -16.64
N ASP A 62 27.91 -9.62 -16.15
CA ASP A 62 27.70 -8.21 -16.54
C ASP A 62 27.98 -7.89 -18.03
N ASN A 63 28.42 -8.89 -18.79
CA ASN A 63 28.64 -8.77 -20.24
C ASN A 63 27.34 -8.96 -21.05
N ASN A 64 26.25 -9.39 -20.42
CA ASN A 64 24.98 -9.66 -21.11
C ASN A 64 23.84 -8.78 -20.57
N PRO A 65 23.33 -7.83 -21.37
CA PRO A 65 22.29 -6.90 -20.92
C PRO A 65 20.96 -7.56 -20.53
N LEU A 66 20.69 -8.78 -21.03
CA LEU A 66 19.49 -9.54 -20.68
C LEU A 66 19.50 -10.03 -19.23
N ASP A 67 20.68 -10.41 -18.72
CA ASP A 67 20.79 -10.88 -17.34
C ASP A 67 20.54 -9.72 -16.37
N ARG A 68 21.06 -8.53 -16.67
CA ARG A 68 20.77 -7.30 -15.90
C ARG A 68 19.28 -6.96 -15.87
N LEU A 69 18.58 -7.09 -17.00
CA LEU A 69 17.13 -6.88 -17.06
C LEU A 69 16.38 -7.87 -16.15
N ARG A 70 16.81 -9.14 -16.13
CA ARG A 70 16.21 -10.18 -15.30
C ARG A 70 16.36 -9.87 -13.81
N TRP A 71 17.52 -9.39 -13.38
CA TRP A 71 17.77 -9.00 -11.99
C TRP A 71 16.95 -7.79 -11.58
N PHE A 72 16.86 -6.76 -12.43
CA PHE A 72 15.98 -5.59 -12.19
C PHE A 72 14.53 -6.02 -11.94
N PHE A 73 13.99 -6.91 -12.79
CA PHE A 73 12.62 -7.38 -12.64
C PHE A 73 12.38 -8.26 -11.40
N TRP A 74 13.40 -8.98 -10.91
CA TRP A 74 13.22 -9.90 -9.78
C TRP A 74 13.53 -9.27 -8.42
N TYR A 75 14.55 -8.42 -8.34
CA TYR A 75 15.07 -7.87 -7.08
C TYR A 75 14.81 -6.38 -6.91
N GLY A 76 14.41 -5.67 -7.97
CA GLY A 76 13.88 -4.30 -7.88
C GLY A 76 14.89 -3.24 -7.47
N GLU A 77 16.13 -3.33 -7.97
CA GLU A 77 17.13 -2.25 -7.87
C GLU A 77 16.69 -0.96 -8.57
#